data_AF-A0A518AKD7-F1
#
_entry.id   AF-A0A518AKD7-F1
#
_cell.length_a   1.000
_cell.length_b   1.000
_cell.length_c   1.000
_cell.angle_alpha   90.00
_cell.angle_beta   90.00
_cell.angle_gamma   90.00
#
_symmetry.space_group_name_H-M   'P 1'
#
loop_
_entity.id
_entity.type
_entity.pdbx_description
1 polymer ?
#
loop_
_entity_poly.entity_id
_entity_poly.type
_entity_poly.pdbx_seq_one_letter_code
_entity_poly.pdbx_strand_id
1 'polypeptide(L)'
;MIQFKSGFTLDVNRGPNWLFLRLEPSDRKGAKNLAADLWSVVSKHFTYRVVLEFSNEFDELTPELIEQLDKFREDLEAHDGALRVCGLNKKCAERLSKQCTESRIKSHLCTHSTVANAVFGDEHAPGDLPPKPHLDPESVEVKQDNAYEALRVH
;
A
#
# COMPACT_ATOMS: atom_id res chain seq x y z
N MET A 1 8.79 6.47 4.92
CA MET A 1 8.66 5.05 5.34
C MET A 1 8.33 4.90 6.84
N ILE A 2 7.23 4.21 7.14
CA ILE A 2 6.75 3.78 8.45
C ILE A 2 6.84 2.25 8.51
N GLN A 3 7.45 1.68 9.54
CA GLN A 3 7.50 0.22 9.72
C GLN A 3 6.40 -0.23 10.68
N PHE A 4 5.65 -1.25 10.29
CA PHE A 4 4.57 -1.82 11.08
C PHE A 4 4.95 -3.16 11.71
N LYS A 5 4.25 -3.47 12.81
CA LYS A 5 4.37 -4.77 13.50
C LYS A 5 3.82 -5.93 12.66
N SER A 6 2.98 -5.64 11.67
CA SER A 6 2.48 -6.58 10.67
C SER A 6 3.55 -7.04 9.67
N GLY A 7 4.82 -6.61 9.81
CA GLY A 7 5.90 -7.04 8.90
C GLY A 7 5.84 -6.35 7.55
N PHE A 8 5.21 -5.17 7.48
CA PHE A 8 5.21 -4.31 6.31
C PHE A 8 5.88 -2.98 6.60
N THR A 9 6.55 -2.46 5.58
CA THR A 9 6.95 -1.07 5.51
C THR A 9 5.96 -0.33 4.61
N LEU A 10 5.54 0.85 5.05
CA LEU A 10 4.60 1.69 4.35
C LEU A 10 5.27 3.02 4.00
N ASP A 11 5.31 3.35 2.72
CA ASP A 11 5.60 4.71 2.30
C ASP A 11 4.30 5.49 2.08
N VAL A 12 4.26 6.72 2.59
CA VAL A 12 3.04 7.54 2.65
C VAL A 12 3.30 8.83 1.88
N ASN A 13 2.52 9.04 0.82
CA ASN A 13 2.57 10.26 0.03
C ASN A 13 1.17 10.89 -0.04
N ARG A 14 1.10 12.21 0.18
CA ARG A 14 -0.17 12.94 0.23
C ARG A 14 -0.42 13.65 -1.10
N GLY A 15 -1.50 13.25 -1.77
CA GLY A 15 -2.06 13.99 -2.90
C GLY A 15 -3.10 15.02 -2.49
N PRO A 16 -3.69 15.75 -3.47
CA PRO A 16 -4.72 16.75 -3.22
C PRO A 16 -5.98 16.17 -2.56
N ASN A 17 -6.39 14.96 -2.95
CA ASN A 17 -7.61 14.29 -2.46
C ASN A 17 -7.42 12.79 -2.17
N TRP A 18 -6.21 12.28 -2.37
CA TRP A 18 -5.88 10.87 -2.22
C TRP A 18 -4.66 10.73 -1.33
N LEU A 19 -4.64 9.67 -0.51
CA LEU A 19 -3.46 9.22 0.17
C LEU A 19 -2.87 8.04 -0.60
N PHE A 20 -1.64 8.19 -1.03
CA PHE A 20 -0.90 7.15 -1.74
C PHE A 20 -0.07 6.38 -0.73
N LEU A 21 -0.35 5.09 -0.62
CA LEU A 21 0.29 4.19 0.30
C LEU A 21 1.03 3.12 -0.50
N ARG A 22 2.35 3.04 -0.36
CA ARG A 22 3.12 1.97 -0.97
C ARG A 22 3.49 0.93 0.07
N LEU A 23 3.04 -0.30 -0.15
CA LEU A 23 3.23 -1.42 0.76
C LEU A 23 4.39 -2.30 0.30
N GLU A 24 5.38 -2.43 1.17
CA GLU A 24 6.57 -3.26 0.95
C GLU A 24 6.66 -4.34 2.04
N PRO A 25 6.84 -5.61 1.69
CA PRO A 25 7.05 -6.66 2.68
C PRO A 25 8.40 -6.45 3.37
N SER A 26 8.42 -6.31 4.69
CA SER A 26 9.65 -6.23 5.49
C SER A 26 9.97 -7.53 6.23
N ASP A 27 8.97 -8.39 6.48
CA ASP A 27 9.14 -9.73 7.04
C ASP A 27 8.02 -10.68 6.53
N ARG A 28 8.29 -11.99 6.45
CA ARG A 28 7.32 -13.00 5.96
C ARG A 28 6.30 -13.43 7.04
N LYS A 29 6.12 -12.64 8.10
CA LYS A 29 5.39 -13.05 9.32
C LYS A 29 3.86 -12.92 9.24
N GLY A 30 3.31 -12.73 8.04
CA GLY A 30 1.86 -12.71 7.79
C GLY A 30 1.26 -11.31 7.84
N ALA A 31 -0.03 -11.19 7.49
CA ALA A 31 -0.70 -9.90 7.30
C ALA A 31 -1.49 -9.40 8.52
N LYS A 32 -1.26 -10.01 9.69
CA LYS A 32 -2.05 -9.77 10.88
C LYS A 32 -2.00 -8.30 11.30
N ASN A 33 -3.18 -7.70 11.46
CA ASN A 33 -3.41 -6.30 11.84
C ASN A 33 -3.06 -5.24 10.78
N LEU A 34 -2.80 -5.62 9.53
CA LEU A 34 -2.54 -4.63 8.47
C LEU A 34 -3.67 -3.61 8.35
N ALA A 35 -4.93 -4.01 8.52
CA ALA A 35 -6.07 -3.09 8.45
C ALA A 35 -5.96 -1.97 9.51
N ALA A 36 -5.66 -2.34 10.76
CA ALA A 36 -5.51 -1.41 11.87
C ALA A 36 -4.29 -0.49 11.68
N ASP A 37 -3.19 -1.04 11.14
CA ASP A 37 -1.99 -0.28 10.82
C ASP A 37 -2.26 0.80 9.76
N LEU A 38 -2.90 0.42 8.64
CA LEU A 38 -3.32 1.33 7.58
C LEU A 38 -4.33 2.36 8.09
N TRP A 39 -5.32 1.94 8.88
CA TRP A 39 -6.30 2.81 9.52
C TRP A 39 -5.63 3.90 10.37
N SER A 40 -4.65 3.51 11.19
CA SER A 40 -3.91 4.44 12.05
C SER A 40 -3.20 5.55 11.28
N VAL A 41 -2.84 5.32 10.01
CA VAL A 41 -2.23 6.32 9.14
C VAL A 41 -3.30 7.22 8.54
N VAL A 42 -4.33 6.65 7.92
CA VAL A 42 -5.34 7.45 7.20
C VAL A 42 -6.14 8.35 8.12
N SER A 43 -6.44 7.90 9.35
CA SER A 43 -7.13 8.72 10.35
C SER A 43 -6.30 9.93 10.79
N LYS A 44 -4.96 9.83 10.81
CA LYS A 44 -4.08 10.97 11.14
C LYS A 44 -4.03 12.01 10.03
N HIS A 45 -4.21 11.59 8.79
CA HIS A 45 -4.21 12.47 7.62
C HIS A 45 -5.60 12.99 7.24
N PHE A 46 -6.66 12.54 7.93
CA PHE A 46 -8.07 12.87 7.64
C PHE A 46 -8.43 12.69 6.16
N THR A 47 -7.81 11.71 5.50
CA THR A 47 -7.96 11.44 4.06
C THR A 47 -8.32 9.97 3.90
N TYR A 48 -9.60 9.70 3.60
CA TYR A 48 -10.16 8.34 3.50
C TYR A 48 -10.24 7.80 2.07
N ARG A 49 -9.69 8.53 1.10
CA ARG A 49 -9.50 8.06 -0.28
C ARG A 49 -8.06 7.60 -0.43
N VAL A 50 -7.87 6.31 -0.62
CA VAL A 50 -6.56 5.65 -0.55
C VAL A 50 -6.27 4.93 -1.86
N VAL A 51 -5.06 5.14 -2.38
CA VAL A 51 -4.47 4.28 -3.40
C VAL A 51 -3.38 3.46 -2.72
N LEU A 52 -3.57 2.13 -2.66
CA LEU A 52 -2.61 1.20 -2.12
C LEU A 52 -1.83 0.53 -3.26
N GLU A 53 -0.55 0.85 -3.36
CA GLU A 53 0.40 0.28 -4.30
C GLU A 53 1.15 -0.87 -3.64
N PHE A 54 1.11 -2.06 -4.25
CA PHE A 54 1.94 -3.19 -3.85
C PHE A 54 3.28 -3.13 -4.56
N SER A 55 4.38 -3.38 -3.84
CA SER A 55 5.68 -3.57 -4.48
C SER A 55 5.72 -4.86 -5.31
N ASN A 56 6.54 -4.88 -6.36
CA ASN A 56 6.73 -6.06 -7.20
C ASN A 56 7.31 -7.28 -6.45
N GLU A 57 7.88 -7.06 -5.26
CA GLU A 57 8.41 -8.10 -4.37
C GLU A 57 7.31 -8.91 -3.66
N PHE A 58 6.03 -8.54 -3.85
CA PHE A 58 4.90 -9.31 -3.36
C PHE A 58 4.65 -10.54 -4.24
N ASP A 59 5.10 -11.71 -3.80
CA ASP A 59 4.94 -12.97 -4.55
C ASP A 59 3.53 -13.59 -4.41
N GLU A 60 2.83 -13.31 -3.31
CA GLU A 60 1.53 -13.92 -3.03
C GLU A 60 0.62 -13.04 -2.14
N LEU A 61 -0.64 -12.91 -2.54
CA LEU A 61 -1.72 -12.44 -1.66
C LEU A 61 -2.29 -13.62 -0.87
N THR A 62 -1.97 -13.69 0.42
CA THR A 62 -2.53 -14.69 1.33
C THR A 62 -4.01 -14.38 1.63
N PRO A 63 -4.83 -15.39 1.97
CA PRO A 63 -6.23 -15.15 2.35
C PRO A 63 -6.38 -14.16 3.52
N GLU A 64 -5.47 -14.23 4.50
CA GLU A 64 -5.44 -13.31 5.64
C GLU A 64 -5.20 -11.86 5.18
N LEU A 65 -4.29 -11.63 4.23
CA LEU A 65 -4.04 -10.30 3.69
C LEU A 65 -5.28 -9.75 2.99
N ILE A 66 -5.96 -10.57 2.20
CA ILE A 66 -7.17 -10.15 1.49
C ILE A 66 -8.29 -9.80 2.48
N GLU A 67 -8.45 -10.58 3.54
CA GLU A 67 -9.40 -10.27 4.62
C GLU A 67 -9.08 -8.93 5.31
N GLN A 68 -7.80 -8.62 5.54
CA GLN A 68 -7.39 -7.33 6.12
C GLN A 68 -7.64 -6.16 5.16
N LEU A 69 -7.41 -6.34 3.86
CA LEU A 69 -7.72 -5.31 2.86
C LEU A 69 -9.22 -5.04 2.78
N ASP A 70 -10.05 -6.08 2.88
CA ASP A 70 -11.51 -5.93 2.87
C ASP A 70 -12.00 -5.19 4.12
N LYS A 71 -11.50 -5.55 5.31
CA LYS A 71 -11.81 -4.79 6.55
C LYS A 71 -11.42 -3.33 6.44
N PHE A 72 -10.21 -3.06 5.95
CA PHE A 72 -9.75 -1.68 5.79
C PHE A 72 -10.62 -0.91 4.78
N ARG A 73 -11.07 -1.56 3.71
CA ARG A 73 -12.02 -0.97 2.77
C ARG A 73 -13.34 -0.64 3.45
N GLU A 74 -13.91 -1.55 4.23
CA GLU A 74 -15.16 -1.31 4.97
C GLU A 74 -15.03 -0.09 5.89
N ASP A 75 -13.90 0.04 6.60
CA ASP A 75 -13.62 1.18 7.47
C ASP A 75 -13.55 2.50 6.68
N LEU A 76 -12.92 2.50 5.49
CA LEU A 76 -12.87 3.68 4.62
C LEU A 76 -14.26 4.03 4.06
N GLU A 77 -15.03 3.04 3.60
CA GLU A 77 -16.38 3.26 3.05
C GLU A 77 -17.34 3.81 4.12
N ALA A 78 -17.20 3.39 5.37
CA ALA A 78 -17.95 3.96 6.51
C ALA A 78 -17.68 5.47 6.72
N HIS A 79 -16.61 6.01 6.13
CA HIS A 79 -16.20 7.41 6.20
C HIS A 79 -16.29 8.14 4.83
N ASP A 80 -17.15 7.65 3.91
CA ASP A 80 -17.29 8.18 2.53
C ASP A 80 -15.95 8.15 1.75
N GLY A 81 -15.10 7.20 2.12
CA GLY A 81 -13.80 6.94 1.54
C GLY A 81 -13.85 5.96 0.39
N ALA A 82 -12.66 5.65 -0.15
CA ALA A 82 -12.50 4.64 -1.19
C ALA A 82 -11.11 4.01 -1.09
N LEU A 83 -11.03 2.71 -1.36
CA LEU A 83 -9.76 1.99 -1.53
C LEU A 83 -9.58 1.61 -3.00
N ARG A 84 -8.44 1.98 -3.58
CA ARG A 84 -8.02 1.53 -4.90
C ARG A 84 -6.67 0.83 -4.78
N VAL A 85 -6.47 -0.23 -5.56
CA VAL A 85 -5.27 -1.06 -5.46
C VAL A 85 -4.51 -1.05 -6.80
N CYS A 86 -3.19 -0.95 -6.75
CA CYS A 86 -2.32 -1.04 -7.92
C CYS A 86 -1.00 -1.75 -7.59
N GLY A 87 -0.14 -1.96 -8.59
CA GLY A 87 1.19 -2.57 -8.39
C GLY A 87 1.19 -4.08 -8.13
N LEU A 88 0.03 -4.74 -8.18
CA LEU A 88 -0.05 -6.20 -8.05
C LEU A 88 0.52 -6.90 -9.28
N ASN A 89 1.32 -7.95 -9.06
CA ASN A 89 1.68 -8.86 -10.14
C ASN A 89 0.44 -9.60 -10.68
N LYS A 90 0.54 -10.13 -11.91
CA LYS A 90 -0.60 -10.76 -12.60
C LYS A 90 -1.26 -11.88 -11.78
N LYS A 91 -0.46 -12.72 -11.13
CA LYS A 91 -0.93 -13.85 -10.31
C LYS A 91 -1.76 -13.36 -9.10
N CYS A 92 -1.30 -12.29 -8.46
CA CYS A 92 -1.99 -11.67 -7.33
C CYS A 92 -3.26 -10.95 -7.78
N ALA A 93 -3.20 -10.21 -8.88
CA ALA A 93 -4.38 -9.56 -9.47
C ALA A 93 -5.48 -10.57 -9.83
N GLU A 94 -5.11 -11.72 -10.42
CA GLU A 94 -6.04 -12.82 -10.72
C GLU A 94 -6.63 -13.46 -9.46
N ARG A 95 -5.86 -13.54 -8.37
CA ARG A 95 -6.36 -14.11 -7.11
C ARG A 95 -7.32 -13.16 -6.40
N LEU A 96 -6.99 -11.87 -6.38
CA LEU A 96 -7.84 -10.83 -5.83
C LEU A 96 -9.15 -10.74 -6.62
N SER A 97 -9.10 -10.76 -7.96
CA SER A 97 -10.30 -10.68 -8.80
C SER A 97 -11.24 -11.87 -8.61
N LYS A 98 -10.71 -13.09 -8.45
CA LYS A 98 -11.50 -14.28 -8.12
C LYS A 98 -12.21 -14.14 -6.77
N GLN A 99 -11.50 -13.77 -5.71
CA GLN A 99 -12.12 -13.58 -4.39
C GLN A 99 -13.10 -12.41 -4.36
N CYS A 100 -12.85 -11.33 -5.11
CA CYS A 100 -13.78 -10.21 -5.26
C CYS A 100 -15.04 -10.57 -6.05
N THR A 101 -15.00 -11.60 -6.90
CA THR A 101 -16.16 -12.10 -7.64
C THR A 101 -17.08 -12.95 -6.76
N GLU A 102 -16.50 -13.65 -5.78
CA GLU A 102 -17.23 -14.50 -4.83
C GLU A 102 -17.78 -13.71 -3.64
N SER A 103 -17.06 -12.69 -3.21
CA SER A 103 -17.45 -11.79 -2.12
C SER A 103 -18.18 -10.57 -2.70
N ARG A 104 -19.03 -9.87 -1.94
CA ARG A 104 -19.74 -8.63 -2.36
C ARG A 104 -18.80 -7.43 -2.69
N ILE A 105 -17.52 -7.67 -2.89
CA ILE A 105 -16.42 -6.73 -3.17
C ILE A 105 -16.42 -6.31 -4.67
N LYS A 106 -17.57 -6.44 -5.34
CA LYS A 106 -17.67 -6.65 -6.79
C LYS A 106 -17.35 -5.46 -7.71
N SER A 107 -16.92 -4.31 -7.20
CA SER A 107 -16.71 -3.14 -8.06
C SER A 107 -15.65 -2.13 -7.61
N HIS A 108 -15.01 -2.32 -6.45
CA HIS A 108 -14.22 -1.22 -5.87
C HIS A 108 -12.73 -1.52 -5.69
N LEU A 109 -12.34 -2.80 -5.56
CA LEU A 109 -10.94 -3.20 -5.66
C LEU A 109 -10.53 -3.42 -7.12
N CYS A 110 -10.75 -2.41 -7.96
CA CYS A 110 -10.20 -2.41 -9.31
C CYS A 110 -8.68 -2.34 -9.21
N THR A 111 -8.00 -3.35 -9.76
CA THR A 111 -6.55 -3.34 -9.88
C THR A 111 -6.17 -2.46 -11.05
N HIS A 112 -5.54 -1.33 -10.78
CA HIS A 112 -5.04 -0.44 -11.82
C HIS A 112 -3.57 -0.74 -12.12
N SER A 113 -3.20 -0.60 -13.39
CA SER A 113 -1.81 -0.83 -13.84
C SER A 113 -0.85 0.22 -13.32
N THR A 114 -1.33 1.43 -13.01
CA THR A 114 -0.54 2.54 -12.48
C THR A 114 -1.29 3.33 -11.41
N VAL A 115 -0.54 4.08 -10.59
CA VAL A 115 -1.10 5.05 -9.64
C VAL A 115 -1.94 6.12 -10.36
N ALA A 116 -1.55 6.54 -11.55
CA ALA A 116 -2.30 7.51 -12.35
C ALA A 116 -3.68 6.95 -12.75
N ASN A 117 -3.74 5.72 -13.27
CA ASN A 117 -5.00 5.05 -13.58
C ASN A 117 -5.84 4.84 -12.31
N ALA A 118 -5.18 4.56 -11.19
CA ALA A 118 -5.83 4.46 -9.89
C ALA A 118 -6.39 5.79 -9.37
N VAL A 119 -6.04 6.96 -9.92
CA VAL A 119 -6.63 8.25 -9.53
C VAL A 119 -7.68 8.69 -10.54
N PHE A 120 -7.38 8.56 -11.83
CA PHE A 120 -8.17 9.16 -12.91
C PHE A 120 -9.10 8.17 -13.65
N GLY A 121 -8.97 6.86 -13.40
CA GLY A 121 -9.64 5.82 -14.20
C GLY A 121 -8.82 5.42 -15.43
N ASP A 122 -9.11 4.24 -15.99
CA ASP A 122 -8.35 3.65 -17.12
C ASP A 122 -8.53 4.40 -18.47
N GLU A 123 -9.32 5.47 -18.50
CA GLU A 123 -9.66 6.23 -19.71
C GLU A 123 -8.68 7.39 -20.01
N HIS A 124 -7.69 7.65 -19.16
CA HIS A 124 -6.70 8.71 -19.42
C HIS A 124 -5.54 8.21 -20.28
N ALA A 125 -5.41 8.83 -21.47
CA ALA A 125 -4.33 8.59 -22.41
C ALA A 125 -2.94 8.89 -21.79
N PRO A 126 -1.87 8.20 -22.23
CA PRO A 126 -0.52 8.28 -21.65
C PRO A 126 0.18 9.65 -21.73
N GLY A 127 -0.50 10.72 -22.15
CA GLY A 127 0.02 12.08 -22.29
C GLY A 127 -0.24 13.02 -21.09
N ASP A 128 -1.11 12.63 -20.15
CA ASP A 128 -1.52 13.47 -19.00
C ASP A 128 -0.81 13.08 -17.67
N LEU A 129 0.34 12.43 -17.77
CA LEU A 129 1.11 12.06 -16.59
C LEU A 129 1.72 13.31 -15.93
N PRO A 130 1.55 13.52 -14.61
CA PRO A 130 2.44 14.41 -13.89
C PRO A 130 3.89 13.88 -14.01
N PRO A 131 4.90 14.75 -14.02
CA PRO A 131 6.29 14.32 -14.07
C PRO A 131 6.53 13.32 -12.93
N LYS A 132 7.18 12.20 -13.24
CA LYS A 132 7.70 11.28 -12.22
C LYS A 132 8.45 12.13 -11.19
N PRO A 133 8.25 11.94 -9.88
CA PRO A 133 9.10 12.59 -8.90
C PRO A 133 10.55 12.24 -9.27
N HIS A 134 11.34 13.27 -9.58
CA HIS A 134 12.78 13.13 -9.70
C HIS A 134 13.26 12.60 -8.37
N LEU A 135 13.59 11.31 -8.33
CA LEU A 135 14.51 10.79 -7.34
C LEU A 135 15.86 11.34 -7.77
N ASP A 136 16.25 12.50 -7.22
CA ASP A 136 17.63 12.94 -7.26
C ASP A 136 18.48 11.83 -6.58
N PRO A 137 19.41 11.18 -7.30
CA PRO A 137 20.22 10.10 -6.73
C PRO A 137 21.32 10.59 -5.77
N GLU A 138 21.38 11.88 -5.47
CA GLU A 138 22.39 12.49 -4.59
C GLU A 138 21.73 13.26 -3.46
N SER A 139 21.41 12.58 -2.34
CA SER A 139 21.39 13.16 -0.98
C SER A 139 20.93 12.13 0.04
N VAL A 140 21.68 11.05 0.24
CA VAL A 140 21.59 10.31 1.50
C VAL A 140 22.99 9.85 1.93
N GLU A 141 23.81 10.81 2.40
CA GLU A 141 24.87 10.46 3.36
C GLU A 141 24.20 10.12 4.70
N VAL A 142 23.91 8.83 4.91
CA VAL A 142 23.58 8.32 6.24
C VAL A 142 24.88 8.19 7.02
N LYS A 143 25.11 9.09 7.98
CA LYS A 143 26.06 8.84 9.07
C LYS A 143 25.60 7.61 9.85
N GLN A 144 26.31 6.50 9.68
CA GLN A 144 26.18 5.31 10.50
C GLN A 144 26.90 5.55 11.84
N ASP A 145 26.16 6.00 12.85
CA ASP A 145 26.61 5.89 14.24
C ASP A 145 26.31 4.46 14.73
N ASN A 146 27.36 3.63 14.69
CA ASN A 146 27.40 2.31 15.28
C ASN A 146 27.36 2.40 16.81
N ALA A 147 26.25 1.97 17.41
CA ALA A 147 26.15 1.73 18.85
C ALA A 147 25.52 0.34 19.12
N TYR A 148 26.23 -0.72 18.70
CA TYR A 148 25.96 -2.09 19.14
C TYR A 148 27.28 -2.86 19.16
N GLU A 149 28.11 -2.63 20.16
CA GLU A 149 29.21 -3.51 20.60
C GLU A 149 29.63 -3.10 22.02
N ALA A 150 28.84 -3.48 23.02
CA ALA A 150 29.28 -3.55 24.40
C ALA A 150 28.31 -4.43 25.19
N LEU A 151 28.34 -5.74 24.94
CA LEU A 151 27.88 -6.79 25.89
C LEU A 151 28.28 -8.17 25.34
N ARG A 152 29.59 -8.42 25.27
CA ARG A 152 30.17 -9.77 25.23
C ARG A 152 31.47 -9.82 26.05
N VAL A 153 31.32 -10.34 27.26
CA VAL A 153 32.20 -11.27 27.99
C VAL A 153 33.72 -11.09 27.84
N HIS A 154 34.38 -10.58 28.88
CA HIS A 154 35.21 -11.40 29.80
C HIS A 154 35.60 -10.62 31.06
#